data_AF-A0A928UCX6-F1
#
_entry.id   AF-A0A928UCX6-F1
#
_cell.length_a   1.000
_cell.length_b   1.000
_cell.length_c   1.000
_cell.angle_alpha   90.00
_cell.angle_beta   90.00
_cell.angle_gamma   90.00
#
_symmetry.space_group_name_H-M   'P 1'
#
loop_
_entity.id
_entity.type
_entity.pdbx_description
1 polymer ?
#
loop_
_entity_poly.entity_id
_entity_poly.type
_entity_poly.pdbx_seq_one_letter_code
_entity_poly.pdbx_strand_id
1 'polypeptide(L)'
;MLDLAGTTPKEIQELGKLEHLIAKLEGVSNKLTREIFEYWSQNEYLRVNFRFENALAEDPPPFNSGYVFMTRIENTRHQVSVSFEDRSTGFVWFFSFLAWFSQVRKTYGTNLFLLLDEPGLSLHAKAQGDLLRYINEKLKPHFQVIYSTHSPFMVDPDNIMGVRTVEDVVKNKQPLGTKIGDKVLSTDSDTLFPLQAALGYEITQTLFIGKHTLLVEGPSDLLYLKWFSQELKSQCKEGLDSKWVIAPAGGIDKIGSFITLFGCNKLHIAVFTDFHDGDKKKIRTLRDSEILKKGHVFSAEMFANQDEADIEDMFGRSTYITLVNECYSLKGSQQLSDKKPSKAPKRVVAEVGEHFRTLSIDISEFDHFGPASFLVENSGMIKKNLPHLEEALDRFDKLFKELNLLLKDAEE
;
A
#
# COMPACT_ATOMS: atom_id res chain seq x y z
N MET A 1 11.77 -14.11 -26.58
CA MET A 1 13.18 -13.76 -26.28
C MET A 1 13.89 -13.15 -27.47
N LEU A 2 14.04 -13.86 -28.60
CA LEU A 2 14.68 -13.29 -29.80
C LEU A 2 13.96 -12.03 -30.33
N ASP A 3 12.62 -11.98 -30.26
CA ASP A 3 11.88 -10.76 -30.64
C ASP A 3 12.13 -9.55 -29.72
N LEU A 4 12.42 -9.79 -28.43
CA LEU A 4 12.86 -8.75 -27.49
C LEU A 4 14.27 -8.28 -27.80
N ALA A 5 15.05 -9.20 -28.38
CA ALA A 5 16.33 -8.93 -29.00
C ALA A 5 16.22 -8.22 -30.36
N GLY A 6 15.00 -7.88 -30.81
CA GLY A 6 14.80 -7.25 -32.11
C GLY A 6 15.40 -8.07 -33.25
N THR A 7 15.38 -9.40 -33.12
CA THR A 7 15.96 -10.32 -34.10
C THR A 7 15.10 -11.54 -34.28
N THR A 8 15.20 -12.19 -35.43
CA THR A 8 14.56 -13.48 -35.71
C THR A 8 15.61 -14.59 -35.85
N PRO A 9 15.26 -15.87 -35.66
CA PRO A 9 16.16 -16.98 -35.97
C PRO A 9 16.71 -16.93 -37.40
N LYS A 10 15.88 -16.47 -38.35
CA LYS A 10 16.25 -16.29 -39.76
C LYS A 10 17.28 -15.17 -39.94
N GLU A 11 17.08 -14.01 -39.32
CA GLU A 11 18.06 -12.92 -39.32
C GLU A 11 19.41 -13.35 -38.71
N ILE A 12 19.39 -14.20 -37.68
CA ILE A 12 20.63 -14.74 -37.08
C ILE A 12 21.34 -15.71 -38.02
N GLN A 13 20.60 -16.55 -38.75
CA GLN A 13 21.18 -17.45 -39.75
C GLN A 13 21.71 -16.71 -40.99
N GLU A 14 21.08 -15.59 -41.36
CA GLU A 14 21.48 -14.75 -42.49
C GLU A 14 22.62 -13.77 -42.14
N LEU A 15 22.89 -13.55 -40.85
CA LEU A 15 24.03 -12.77 -40.35
C LEU A 15 25.35 -13.51 -40.64
N GLY A 16 25.87 -13.36 -41.85
CA GLY A 16 27.13 -13.97 -42.30
C GLY A 16 28.40 -13.41 -41.63
N LYS A 17 28.30 -12.62 -40.56
CA LYS A 17 29.44 -12.02 -39.84
C LYS A 17 29.25 -12.12 -38.33
N LEU A 18 30.16 -12.86 -37.68
CA LEU A 18 30.16 -13.10 -36.24
C LEU A 18 30.17 -11.81 -35.41
N GLU A 19 31.04 -10.85 -35.72
CA GLU A 19 31.15 -9.58 -35.00
C GLU A 19 29.85 -8.76 -35.00
N HIS A 20 29.11 -8.79 -36.12
CA HIS A 20 27.84 -8.07 -36.20
C HIS A 20 26.76 -8.74 -35.34
N LEU A 21 26.77 -10.08 -35.28
CA LEU A 21 25.89 -10.83 -34.38
C LEU A 21 26.20 -10.53 -32.91
N ILE A 22 27.48 -10.53 -32.53
CA ILE A 22 27.92 -10.21 -31.16
C ILE A 22 27.44 -8.80 -30.78
N ALA A 23 27.73 -7.78 -31.60
CA ALA A 23 27.32 -6.41 -31.32
C ALA A 23 25.79 -6.26 -31.19
N LYS A 24 25.00 -6.98 -32.00
CA LYS A 24 23.53 -6.99 -31.91
C LYS A 24 23.07 -7.62 -30.59
N LEU A 25 23.63 -8.78 -30.22
CA LEU A 25 23.30 -9.48 -28.98
C LEU A 25 23.67 -8.65 -27.74
N GLU A 26 24.83 -8.01 -27.73
CA GLU A 26 25.26 -7.12 -26.64
C GLU A 26 24.33 -5.91 -26.49
N GLY A 27 23.95 -5.28 -27.61
CA GLY A 27 23.01 -4.15 -27.61
C GLY A 27 21.66 -4.52 -26.97
N VAL A 28 21.17 -5.72 -27.28
CA VAL A 28 19.96 -6.28 -26.69
C VAL A 28 20.15 -6.57 -25.21
N SER A 29 21.21 -7.29 -24.87
CA SER A 29 21.56 -7.65 -23.50
C SER A 29 21.56 -6.43 -22.60
N ASN A 30 22.17 -5.34 -23.05
CA ASN A 30 22.21 -4.07 -22.34
C ASN A 30 20.82 -3.44 -22.17
N LYS A 31 20.00 -3.45 -23.23
CA LYS A 31 18.63 -2.92 -23.16
C LYS A 31 17.79 -3.70 -22.15
N LEU A 32 17.77 -5.03 -22.27
CA LEU A 32 16.97 -5.90 -21.40
C LEU A 32 17.45 -5.86 -19.95
N THR A 33 18.77 -5.81 -19.73
CA THR A 33 19.36 -5.61 -18.40
C THR A 33 18.82 -4.34 -17.75
N ARG A 34 18.83 -3.20 -18.45
CA ARG A 34 18.31 -1.94 -17.89
C ARG A 34 16.82 -2.03 -17.55
N GLU A 35 16.00 -2.52 -18.48
CA GLU A 35 14.54 -2.59 -18.28
C GLU A 35 14.16 -3.52 -17.11
N ILE A 36 14.83 -4.67 -16.98
CA ILE A 36 14.49 -5.63 -15.92
C ILE A 36 15.00 -5.17 -14.55
N PHE A 37 16.23 -4.67 -14.48
CA PHE A 37 16.84 -4.26 -13.21
C PHE A 37 16.44 -2.84 -12.76
N GLU A 38 15.69 -2.09 -13.57
CA GLU A 38 14.89 -0.93 -13.11
C GLU A 38 13.85 -1.38 -12.06
N TYR A 39 13.30 -2.58 -12.23
CA TYR A 39 12.25 -3.13 -11.38
C TYR A 39 12.74 -4.15 -10.36
N TRP A 40 13.67 -5.01 -10.74
CA TRP A 40 14.16 -6.07 -9.86
C TRP A 40 15.19 -5.57 -8.83
N SER A 41 14.71 -5.16 -7.66
CA SER A 41 15.54 -4.56 -6.60
C SER A 41 16.24 -5.58 -5.69
N GLN A 42 16.08 -6.89 -5.95
CA GLN A 42 16.71 -7.94 -5.12
C GLN A 42 18.22 -7.99 -5.32
N ASN A 43 18.70 -7.67 -6.52
CA ASN A 43 20.12 -7.73 -6.86
C ASN A 43 20.44 -6.87 -8.07
N GLU A 44 21.03 -5.70 -7.82
CA GLU A 44 21.43 -4.71 -8.83
C GLU A 44 22.70 -5.09 -9.61
N TYR A 45 23.41 -6.13 -9.16
CA TYR A 45 24.68 -6.58 -9.75
C TYR A 45 24.49 -7.61 -10.87
N LEU A 46 23.24 -7.91 -11.24
CA LEU A 46 22.94 -8.89 -12.26
C LEU A 46 22.91 -8.25 -13.65
N ARG A 47 23.37 -9.00 -14.65
CA ARG A 47 23.32 -8.64 -16.07
C ARG A 47 22.85 -9.81 -16.90
N VAL A 48 22.07 -9.51 -17.92
CA VAL A 48 21.58 -10.49 -18.88
C VAL A 48 22.58 -10.56 -20.03
N ASN A 49 23.16 -11.74 -20.26
CA ASN A 49 24.12 -11.97 -21.32
C ASN A 49 23.57 -13.02 -22.29
N PHE A 50 23.28 -12.60 -23.52
CA PHE A 50 22.92 -13.51 -24.60
C PHE A 50 24.17 -14.01 -25.31
N ARG A 51 24.30 -15.32 -25.37
CA ARG A 51 25.42 -15.98 -26.04
C ARG A 51 24.94 -16.86 -27.18
N PHE A 52 25.80 -16.99 -28.17
CA PHE A 52 25.59 -17.86 -29.30
C PHE A 52 26.88 -18.65 -29.52
N GLU A 53 26.92 -19.87 -29.03
CA GLU A 53 28.14 -20.70 -28.98
C GLU A 53 27.91 -22.03 -29.73
N ASN A 54 28.98 -22.69 -30.18
CA ASN A 54 28.87 -24.03 -30.78
C ASN A 54 28.62 -25.06 -29.68
N ALA A 55 27.67 -25.96 -29.92
CA ALA A 55 27.44 -27.11 -29.07
C ALA A 55 28.66 -28.05 -29.04
N LEU A 56 28.86 -28.71 -27.90
CA LEU A 56 29.80 -29.81 -27.79
C LEU A 56 29.07 -31.15 -28.00
N ALA A 57 29.80 -32.14 -28.51
CA ALA A 57 29.21 -33.45 -28.87
C ALA A 57 28.64 -34.22 -27.66
N GLU A 58 29.15 -33.94 -26.45
CA GLU A 58 28.73 -34.57 -25.19
C GLU A 58 27.61 -33.80 -24.47
N ASP A 59 27.18 -32.65 -24.99
CA ASP A 59 26.06 -31.92 -24.40
C ASP A 59 24.75 -32.73 -24.50
N PRO A 60 23.73 -32.44 -23.67
CA PRO A 60 22.44 -33.12 -23.76
C PRO A 60 21.68 -32.78 -25.05
N PRO A 61 21.11 -33.76 -25.78
CA PRO A 61 20.20 -33.48 -26.90
C PRO A 61 18.97 -32.65 -26.47
N PRO A 62 18.49 -31.69 -27.29
CA PRO A 62 18.90 -31.37 -28.66
C PRO A 62 20.06 -30.35 -28.76
N PHE A 63 20.68 -29.97 -27.64
CA PHE A 63 21.69 -28.92 -27.57
C PHE A 63 23.13 -29.41 -27.84
N ASN A 64 23.27 -30.57 -28.47
CA ASN A 64 24.54 -31.27 -28.70
C ASN A 64 25.06 -31.16 -30.15
N SER A 65 24.47 -30.27 -30.95
CA SER A 65 24.92 -30.00 -32.32
C SER A 65 24.56 -28.58 -32.75
N GLY A 66 25.32 -28.03 -33.71
CA GLY A 66 25.09 -26.70 -34.27
C GLY A 66 25.40 -25.56 -33.29
N TYR A 67 24.83 -24.39 -33.56
CA TYR A 67 24.93 -23.25 -32.67
C TYR A 67 23.76 -23.20 -31.69
N VAL A 68 24.07 -22.95 -30.42
CA VAL A 68 23.11 -22.88 -29.32
C VAL A 68 23.02 -21.44 -28.85
N PHE A 69 21.79 -20.92 -28.83
CA PHE A 69 21.47 -19.64 -28.19
C PHE A 69 21.27 -19.87 -26.69
N MET A 70 22.08 -19.23 -25.87
CA MET A 70 22.04 -19.36 -24.42
C MET A 70 21.74 -18.01 -23.77
N THR A 71 20.87 -18.01 -22.77
CA THR A 71 20.71 -16.86 -21.89
C THR A 71 21.47 -17.14 -20.60
N ARG A 72 22.45 -16.30 -20.30
CA ARG A 72 23.23 -16.38 -19.07
C ARG A 72 22.93 -15.16 -18.20
N ILE A 73 22.94 -15.38 -16.89
CA ILE A 73 22.82 -14.31 -15.91
C ILE A 73 24.18 -14.16 -15.24
N GLU A 74 24.84 -13.04 -15.54
CA GLU A 74 26.12 -12.66 -14.95
C GLU A 74 25.87 -11.92 -13.64
N ASN A 75 26.59 -12.31 -12.60
CA ASN A 75 26.68 -11.55 -11.36
C ASN A 75 28.03 -10.83 -11.33
N THR A 76 28.00 -9.52 -11.53
CA THR A 76 29.20 -8.67 -11.60
C THR A 76 29.95 -8.58 -10.26
N ARG A 77 29.27 -8.81 -9.13
CA ARG A 77 29.90 -8.83 -7.80
C ARG A 77 30.68 -10.10 -7.56
N HIS A 78 30.15 -11.25 -7.97
CA HIS A 78 30.80 -12.56 -7.81
C HIS A 78 31.64 -12.98 -9.02
N GLN A 79 31.60 -12.19 -10.10
CA GLN A 79 32.35 -12.42 -11.35
C GLN A 79 32.08 -13.81 -11.94
N VAL A 80 30.84 -14.27 -11.83
CA VAL A 80 30.39 -15.57 -12.33
C VAL A 80 29.11 -15.41 -13.14
N SER A 81 28.94 -16.23 -14.17
CA SER A 81 27.68 -16.34 -14.90
C SER A 81 27.13 -17.75 -14.80
N VAL A 82 25.81 -17.86 -14.65
CA VAL A 82 25.08 -19.14 -14.61
C VAL A 82 24.03 -19.18 -15.70
N SER A 83 23.48 -20.36 -16.01
CA SER A 83 22.36 -20.47 -16.93
C SER A 83 21.15 -19.71 -16.36
N PHE A 84 20.32 -19.15 -17.24
CA PHE A 84 19.05 -18.53 -16.83
C PHE A 84 18.15 -19.51 -16.07
N GLU A 85 18.14 -20.78 -16.48
CA GLU A 85 17.33 -21.85 -15.87
C GLU A 85 17.81 -22.24 -14.47
N ASP A 86 19.08 -22.00 -14.14
CA ASP A 86 19.67 -22.28 -12.82
C ASP A 86 19.34 -21.18 -11.79
N ARG A 87 18.62 -20.14 -12.19
CA ARG A 87 18.20 -19.06 -11.28
C ARG A 87 16.97 -19.48 -10.49
N SER A 88 16.67 -18.73 -9.42
CA SER A 88 15.48 -18.98 -8.62
C SER A 88 14.22 -18.91 -9.48
N THR A 89 13.25 -19.79 -9.20
CA THR A 89 11.96 -19.86 -9.90
C THR A 89 11.29 -18.49 -9.97
N GLY A 90 11.37 -17.72 -8.89
CA GLY A 90 10.84 -16.36 -8.86
C GLY A 90 11.54 -15.40 -9.84
N PHE A 91 12.87 -15.42 -9.93
CA PHE A 91 13.59 -14.60 -10.92
C PHE A 91 13.22 -15.01 -12.34
N VAL A 92 13.19 -16.31 -12.62
CA VAL A 92 12.80 -16.85 -13.93
C VAL A 92 11.39 -16.42 -14.30
N TRP A 93 10.44 -16.51 -13.37
CA TRP A 93 9.06 -16.07 -13.58
C TRP A 93 8.98 -14.57 -13.87
N PHE A 94 9.60 -13.73 -13.03
CA PHE A 94 9.57 -12.28 -13.17
C PHE A 94 10.16 -11.82 -14.50
N PHE A 95 11.34 -12.35 -14.83
CA PHE A 95 12.00 -12.10 -16.10
C PHE A 95 11.12 -12.52 -17.28
N SER A 96 10.56 -13.74 -17.22
CA SER A 96 9.71 -14.29 -18.28
C SER A 96 8.46 -13.47 -18.48
N PHE A 97 7.86 -12.97 -17.40
CA PHE A 97 6.69 -12.09 -17.44
C PHE A 97 7.00 -10.76 -18.14
N LEU A 98 8.08 -10.07 -17.75
CA LEU A 98 8.48 -8.81 -18.40
C LEU A 98 8.78 -9.00 -19.89
N ALA A 99 9.52 -10.07 -20.19
CA ALA A 99 9.87 -10.45 -21.55
C ALA A 99 8.61 -10.72 -22.39
N TRP A 100 7.72 -11.57 -21.91
CA TRP A 100 6.47 -11.89 -22.58
C TRP A 100 5.59 -10.66 -22.77
N PHE A 101 5.46 -9.82 -21.73
CA PHE A 101 4.60 -8.65 -21.78
C PHE A 101 5.06 -7.61 -22.81
N SER A 102 6.37 -7.36 -22.88
CA SER A 102 6.94 -6.47 -23.88
C SER A 102 6.64 -6.95 -25.31
N GLN A 103 6.60 -8.27 -25.54
CA GLN A 103 6.16 -8.85 -26.81
C GLN A 103 4.65 -8.65 -27.05
N VAL A 104 3.80 -8.89 -26.04
CA VAL A 104 2.34 -8.68 -26.14
C VAL A 104 2.02 -7.25 -26.55
N ARG A 105 2.67 -6.26 -25.92
CA ARG A 105 2.51 -4.84 -26.28
C ARG A 105 2.92 -4.55 -27.72
N LYS A 106 4.02 -5.15 -28.19
CA LYS A 106 4.50 -4.95 -29.57
C LYS A 106 3.55 -5.56 -30.59
N THR A 107 2.98 -6.72 -30.30
CA THR A 107 2.12 -7.46 -31.23
C THR A 107 0.70 -6.91 -31.28
N TYR A 108 0.12 -6.58 -30.12
CA TYR A 108 -1.31 -6.25 -30.00
C TYR A 108 -1.61 -4.79 -29.67
N GLY A 109 -0.57 -3.97 -29.45
CA GLY A 109 -0.73 -2.53 -29.17
C GLY A 109 -1.15 -2.24 -27.74
N THR A 110 -1.92 -1.16 -27.54
CA THR A 110 -2.28 -0.61 -26.22
C THR A 110 -3.72 -0.87 -25.78
N ASN A 111 -4.60 -1.36 -26.66
CA ASN A 111 -6.01 -1.61 -26.31
C ASN A 111 -6.20 -3.03 -25.76
N LEU A 112 -5.62 -3.31 -24.59
CA LEU A 112 -5.65 -4.64 -23.97
C LEU A 112 -6.20 -4.61 -22.53
N PHE A 113 -6.90 -5.68 -22.18
CA PHE A 113 -7.22 -6.04 -20.81
C PHE A 113 -6.23 -7.12 -20.35
N LEU A 114 -5.52 -6.87 -19.25
CA LEU A 114 -4.68 -7.87 -18.62
C LEU A 114 -5.44 -8.51 -17.46
N LEU A 115 -5.66 -9.81 -17.55
CA LEU A 115 -6.21 -10.63 -16.48
C LEU A 115 -5.09 -11.54 -15.97
N LEU A 116 -4.67 -11.36 -14.72
CA LEU A 116 -3.58 -12.14 -14.13
C LEU A 116 -4.12 -12.95 -12.94
N ASP A 117 -3.94 -14.26 -12.97
CA ASP A 117 -4.33 -15.13 -11.87
C ASP A 117 -3.13 -15.39 -10.94
N GLU A 118 -3.22 -14.95 -9.68
CA GLU A 118 -2.15 -15.05 -8.67
C GLU A 118 -0.74 -14.71 -9.21
N PRO A 119 -0.54 -13.51 -9.80
CA PRO A 119 0.72 -13.18 -10.42
C PRO A 119 1.83 -13.14 -9.38
N GLY A 120 2.95 -13.81 -9.67
CA GLY A 120 4.12 -13.80 -8.82
C GLY A 120 3.99 -14.68 -7.57
N LEU A 121 3.18 -15.75 -7.60
CA LEU A 121 3.06 -16.70 -6.48
C LEU A 121 4.39 -17.35 -6.05
N SER A 122 5.36 -17.46 -6.97
CA SER A 122 6.71 -17.95 -6.69
C SER A 122 7.69 -16.87 -6.21
N LEU A 123 7.24 -15.61 -6.11
CA LEU A 123 8.05 -14.48 -5.67
C LEU A 123 7.95 -14.32 -4.15
N HIS A 124 9.09 -13.99 -3.52
CA HIS A 124 9.09 -13.53 -2.15
C HIS A 124 8.50 -12.11 -2.04
N ALA A 125 8.11 -11.71 -0.83
CA ALA A 125 7.43 -10.43 -0.54
C ALA A 125 8.04 -9.21 -1.25
N LYS A 126 9.36 -9.03 -1.17
CA LYS A 126 10.04 -7.89 -1.80
C LYS A 126 9.92 -7.92 -3.33
N ALA A 127 9.98 -9.10 -3.95
CA ALA A 127 9.84 -9.24 -5.40
C ALA A 127 8.38 -9.11 -5.86
N GLN A 128 7.41 -9.43 -5.00
CA GLN A 128 5.99 -9.12 -5.22
C GLN A 128 5.78 -7.59 -5.19
N GLY A 129 6.42 -6.88 -4.27
CA GLY A 129 6.44 -5.41 -4.28
C GLY A 129 7.06 -4.82 -5.56
N ASP A 130 8.19 -5.40 -6.03
CA ASP A 130 8.79 -5.02 -7.32
C ASP A 130 7.83 -5.22 -8.51
N LEU A 131 7.05 -6.31 -8.51
CA LEU A 131 6.03 -6.59 -9.51
C LEU A 131 4.86 -5.60 -9.44
N LEU A 132 4.37 -5.30 -8.24
CA LEU A 132 3.31 -4.32 -8.03
C LEU A 132 3.73 -2.94 -8.52
N ARG A 133 4.97 -2.53 -8.24
CA ARG A 133 5.55 -1.29 -8.77
C ARG A 133 5.57 -1.29 -10.30
N TYR A 134 6.00 -2.38 -10.92
CA TYR A 134 5.96 -2.51 -12.39
C TYR A 134 4.54 -2.42 -12.96
N ILE A 135 3.56 -3.08 -12.32
CA ILE A 135 2.14 -3.00 -12.70
C ILE A 135 1.68 -1.53 -12.65
N ASN A 136 2.00 -0.81 -11.58
CA ASN A 136 1.57 0.56 -11.37
C ASN A 136 2.22 1.56 -12.33
N GLU A 137 3.52 1.45 -12.57
CA GLU A 137 4.28 2.43 -13.35
C GLU A 137 4.27 2.16 -14.85
N LYS A 138 4.24 0.89 -15.29
CA LYS A 138 4.38 0.53 -16.72
C LYS A 138 3.12 -0.06 -17.33
N LEU A 139 2.27 -0.74 -16.54
CA LEU A 139 1.08 -1.41 -17.07
C LEU A 139 -0.16 -0.52 -16.96
N LYS A 140 -0.55 -0.12 -15.74
CA LYS A 140 -1.76 0.67 -15.48
C LYS A 140 -1.90 1.93 -16.36
N PRO A 141 -0.83 2.69 -16.71
CA PRO A 141 -0.98 3.89 -17.55
C PRO A 141 -1.42 3.61 -18.99
N HIS A 142 -1.27 2.36 -19.45
CA HIS A 142 -1.50 1.98 -20.83
C HIS A 142 -2.58 0.91 -20.99
N PHE A 143 -2.90 0.17 -19.93
CA PHE A 143 -3.77 -1.00 -19.98
C PHE A 143 -4.66 -1.08 -18.74
N GLN A 144 -5.84 -1.70 -18.90
CA GLN A 144 -6.64 -2.08 -17.74
C GLN A 144 -6.12 -3.41 -17.19
N VAL A 145 -5.67 -3.39 -15.93
CA VAL A 145 -5.10 -4.57 -15.25
C VAL A 145 -6.04 -5.02 -14.15
N ILE A 146 -6.42 -6.30 -14.17
CA ILE A 146 -7.20 -6.97 -13.13
C ILE A 146 -6.43 -8.22 -12.72
N TYR A 147 -6.25 -8.43 -11.42
CA TYR A 147 -5.60 -9.64 -10.92
C TYR A 147 -6.23 -10.14 -9.62
N SER A 148 -6.18 -11.46 -9.41
CA SER A 148 -6.47 -12.11 -8.14
C SER A 148 -5.20 -12.20 -7.32
N THR A 149 -5.32 -12.09 -6.00
CA THR A 149 -4.20 -12.43 -5.12
C THR A 149 -4.65 -12.87 -3.72
N HIS A 150 -3.98 -13.87 -3.17
CA HIS A 150 -3.96 -14.18 -1.74
C HIS A 150 -2.82 -13.49 -1.00
N SER A 151 -1.87 -12.87 -1.72
CA SER A 151 -0.70 -12.24 -1.11
C SER A 151 -1.02 -10.82 -0.62
N PRO A 152 -0.81 -10.52 0.66
CA PRO A 152 -0.91 -9.15 1.15
C PRO A 152 0.10 -8.21 0.47
N PHE A 153 1.23 -8.71 -0.04
CA PHE A 153 2.27 -7.90 -0.69
C PHE A 153 1.92 -7.49 -2.12
N MET A 154 0.84 -8.05 -2.65
CA MET A 154 0.26 -7.70 -3.95
C MET A 154 -0.96 -6.80 -3.79
N VAL A 155 -1.26 -6.32 -2.57
CA VAL A 155 -2.29 -5.30 -2.33
C VAL A 155 -1.62 -3.93 -2.39
N ASP A 156 -2.18 -3.03 -3.20
CA ASP A 156 -1.68 -1.66 -3.38
C ASP A 156 -2.18 -0.74 -2.25
N PRO A 157 -1.31 -0.29 -1.33
CA PRO A 157 -1.74 0.51 -0.18
C PRO A 157 -2.11 1.95 -0.55
N ASP A 158 -1.61 2.45 -1.68
CA ASP A 158 -1.97 3.78 -2.19
C ASP A 158 -3.27 3.74 -3.00
N ASN A 159 -3.71 2.54 -3.42
CA ASN A 159 -4.94 2.34 -4.17
C ASN A 159 -5.82 1.23 -3.56
N ILE A 160 -6.04 1.29 -2.25
CA ILE A 160 -6.92 0.37 -1.52
C ILE A 160 -8.34 0.36 -2.12
N MET A 161 -8.80 1.51 -2.64
CA MET A 161 -10.11 1.65 -3.29
C MET A 161 -10.28 0.79 -4.55
N GLY A 162 -9.17 0.39 -5.17
CA GLY A 162 -9.17 -0.51 -6.32
C GLY A 162 -9.29 -1.99 -5.96
N VAL A 163 -9.22 -2.34 -4.67
CA VAL A 163 -9.27 -3.72 -4.18
C VAL A 163 -10.72 -4.17 -4.02
N ARG A 164 -11.00 -5.43 -4.34
CA ARG A 164 -12.29 -6.08 -4.11
C ARG A 164 -12.05 -7.39 -3.40
N THR A 165 -12.81 -7.64 -2.34
CA THR A 165 -12.78 -8.92 -1.62
C THR A 165 -13.71 -9.91 -2.31
N VAL A 166 -13.32 -11.19 -2.30
CA VAL A 166 -14.14 -12.29 -2.82
C VAL A 166 -14.27 -13.32 -1.72
N GLU A 167 -15.51 -13.63 -1.32
CA GLU A 167 -15.78 -14.53 -0.19
C GLU A 167 -17.03 -15.36 -0.42
N ASP A 168 -17.12 -16.52 0.23
CA ASP A 168 -18.34 -17.33 0.27
C ASP A 168 -19.18 -16.95 1.49
N VAL A 169 -20.28 -16.23 1.28
CA VAL A 169 -21.05 -15.63 2.38
C VAL A 169 -22.06 -16.62 2.93
N VAL A 170 -22.06 -16.82 4.25
CA VAL A 170 -23.09 -17.57 4.98
C VAL A 170 -23.83 -16.65 5.94
N LYS A 171 -25.16 -16.53 5.82
CA LYS A 171 -25.99 -15.73 6.74
C LYS A 171 -27.01 -16.63 7.42
N ASN A 172 -27.09 -16.58 8.75
CA ASN A 172 -28.03 -17.40 9.54
C ASN A 172 -27.97 -18.92 9.20
N LYS A 173 -26.76 -19.46 9.00
CA LYS A 173 -26.51 -20.86 8.57
C LYS A 173 -27.06 -21.22 7.18
N GLN A 174 -27.45 -20.23 6.36
CA GLN A 174 -27.80 -20.43 4.96
C GLN A 174 -26.66 -19.93 4.05
N PRO A 175 -26.17 -20.77 3.11
CA PRO A 175 -25.17 -20.34 2.15
C PRO A 175 -25.80 -19.37 1.15
N LEU A 176 -25.22 -18.17 1.05
CA LEU A 176 -25.57 -17.16 0.03
C LEU A 176 -24.67 -17.26 -1.20
N GLY A 177 -23.62 -18.10 -1.14
CA GLY A 177 -22.65 -18.35 -2.19
C GLY A 177 -21.57 -17.27 -2.28
N THR A 178 -20.70 -17.41 -3.28
CA THR A 178 -19.63 -16.44 -3.55
C THR A 178 -20.19 -15.05 -3.84
N LYS A 179 -19.71 -14.06 -3.08
CA LYS A 179 -19.99 -12.64 -3.27
C LYS A 179 -18.68 -11.90 -3.52
N ILE A 180 -18.77 -10.91 -4.37
CA ILE A 180 -17.73 -9.90 -4.55
C ILE A 180 -18.17 -8.72 -3.67
N GLY A 181 -17.38 -8.41 -2.66
CA GLY A 181 -17.63 -7.25 -1.82
C GLY A 181 -17.35 -5.96 -2.59
N ASP A 182 -18.36 -5.11 -2.72
CA ASP A 182 -18.15 -3.68 -3.02
C ASP A 182 -17.56 -2.92 -1.83
N LYS A 183 -17.67 -3.53 -0.64
CA LYS A 183 -17.03 -3.10 0.59
C LYS A 183 -15.58 -3.58 0.56
N VAL A 184 -14.65 -2.64 0.78
CA VAL A 184 -13.25 -2.97 1.05
C VAL A 184 -13.17 -3.91 2.25
N LEU A 185 -14.21 -3.94 3.10
CA LEU A 185 -14.21 -4.63 4.37
C LEU A 185 -15.40 -5.59 4.47
N SER A 186 -15.09 -6.88 4.35
CA SER A 186 -15.98 -7.98 4.74
C SER A 186 -16.20 -7.98 6.27
N THR A 187 -17.29 -8.59 6.73
CA THR A 187 -17.53 -8.90 8.15
C THR A 187 -16.82 -10.17 8.64
N ASP A 188 -16.15 -10.92 7.75
CA ASP A 188 -15.38 -12.12 8.07
C ASP A 188 -13.90 -11.76 8.34
N SER A 189 -13.40 -12.16 9.51
CA SER A 189 -12.03 -11.90 9.96
C SER A 189 -10.99 -12.52 9.03
N ASP A 190 -11.32 -13.66 8.40
CA ASP A 190 -10.41 -14.37 7.51
C ASP A 190 -10.30 -13.70 6.12
N THR A 191 -11.38 -13.09 5.63
CA THR A 191 -11.38 -12.30 4.37
C THR A 191 -10.73 -10.92 4.57
N LEU A 192 -10.80 -10.37 5.77
CA LEU A 192 -10.08 -9.15 6.16
C LEU A 192 -8.59 -9.38 6.40
N PHE A 193 -8.16 -10.62 6.69
CA PHE A 193 -6.79 -10.92 7.05
C PHE A 193 -5.77 -10.49 5.98
N PRO A 194 -5.96 -10.68 4.66
CA PRO A 194 -5.03 -10.17 3.66
C PRO A 194 -4.93 -8.64 3.62
N LEU A 195 -6.02 -7.92 3.88
CA LEU A 195 -6.00 -6.45 3.98
C LEU A 195 -5.38 -5.98 5.29
N GLN A 196 -5.75 -6.61 6.41
CA GLN A 196 -5.16 -6.36 7.73
C GLN A 196 -3.70 -6.78 7.81
N ALA A 197 -3.28 -7.78 7.05
CA ALA A 197 -1.89 -8.23 6.91
C ALA A 197 -1.16 -7.41 5.85
N ALA A 198 -1.81 -6.88 4.81
CA ALA A 198 -1.20 -5.91 3.90
C ALA A 198 -0.93 -4.60 4.63
N LEU A 199 -1.93 -4.07 5.33
CA LEU A 199 -1.78 -2.92 6.22
C LEU A 199 -0.84 -3.23 7.38
N GLY A 200 -1.00 -4.37 8.05
CA GLY A 200 -0.16 -4.84 9.17
C GLY A 200 1.28 -5.14 8.78
N TYR A 201 1.51 -5.62 7.57
CA TYR A 201 2.85 -5.84 7.04
C TYR A 201 3.45 -4.59 6.46
N GLU A 202 2.69 -3.74 5.78
CA GLU A 202 3.13 -2.40 5.41
C GLU A 202 3.51 -1.63 6.66
N ILE A 203 2.73 -1.71 7.74
CA ILE A 203 3.11 -1.28 9.08
C ILE A 203 4.46 -1.92 9.43
N THR A 204 4.61 -3.24 9.57
CA THR A 204 5.91 -3.83 9.95
C THR A 204 7.09 -3.53 9.02
N GLN A 205 6.93 -3.44 7.70
CA GLN A 205 7.97 -3.06 6.74
C GLN A 205 8.30 -1.58 6.83
N THR A 206 7.31 -0.70 6.96
CA THR A 206 7.48 0.73 7.21
C THR A 206 8.30 0.96 8.47
N LEU A 207 8.00 0.16 9.51
CA LEU A 207 8.69 0.20 10.78
C LEU A 207 10.16 -0.28 10.68
N PHE A 208 10.54 -1.00 9.61
CA PHE A 208 11.93 -1.43 9.33
C PHE A 208 12.63 -0.67 8.18
N ILE A 209 11.90 -0.04 7.24
CA ILE A 209 12.41 0.46 5.95
C ILE A 209 12.00 1.92 5.66
N GLY A 210 10.89 2.41 6.23
CA GLY A 210 10.39 3.76 5.94
C GLY A 210 11.32 4.84 6.50
N LYS A 211 11.91 5.68 5.64
CA LYS A 211 12.75 6.80 6.10
C LYS A 211 11.96 7.75 7.01
N HIS A 212 10.66 7.96 6.71
CA HIS A 212 9.75 8.84 7.45
C HIS A 212 8.45 8.12 7.83
N THR A 213 8.20 7.94 9.13
CA THR A 213 7.08 7.14 9.65
C THR A 213 6.20 7.96 10.58
N LEU A 214 4.89 8.00 10.28
CA LEU A 214 3.88 8.62 11.15
C LEU A 214 3.15 7.53 11.94
N LEU A 215 3.42 7.43 13.23
CA LEU A 215 2.75 6.48 14.12
C LEU A 215 1.38 7.02 14.56
N VAL A 216 0.36 6.17 14.46
CA VAL A 216 -1.01 6.47 14.91
C VAL A 216 -1.51 5.37 15.83
N GLU A 217 -2.61 5.59 16.55
CA GLU A 217 -3.10 4.62 17.52
C GLU A 217 -3.80 3.44 16.87
N GLY A 218 -4.68 3.71 15.90
CA GLY A 218 -5.59 2.74 15.34
C GLY A 218 -5.65 2.72 13.80
N PRO A 219 -6.19 1.63 13.22
CA PRO A 219 -6.50 1.58 11.79
C PRO A 219 -7.52 2.63 11.34
N SER A 220 -8.45 3.05 12.21
CA SER A 220 -9.39 4.15 11.97
C SER A 220 -8.66 5.44 11.62
N ASP A 221 -7.61 5.76 12.38
CA ASP A 221 -6.85 7.00 12.25
C ASP A 221 -6.16 7.07 10.89
N LEU A 222 -5.57 5.95 10.47
CA LEU A 222 -4.97 5.81 9.14
C LEU A 222 -5.99 6.14 8.04
N LEU A 223 -7.20 5.56 8.12
CA LEU A 223 -8.24 5.79 7.12
C LEU A 223 -8.68 7.25 7.09
N TYR A 224 -8.91 7.87 8.25
CA TYR A 224 -9.26 9.28 8.34
C TYR A 224 -8.16 10.19 7.76
N LEU A 225 -6.91 9.98 8.14
CA LEU A 225 -5.77 10.78 7.64
C LEU A 225 -5.61 10.63 6.12
N LYS A 226 -5.72 9.41 5.58
CA LYS A 226 -5.67 9.17 4.12
C LYS A 226 -6.84 9.86 3.41
N TRP A 227 -8.06 9.73 3.93
CA TRP A 227 -9.25 10.34 3.34
C TRP A 227 -9.15 11.87 3.30
N PHE A 228 -8.83 12.52 4.41
CA PHE A 228 -8.69 13.98 4.45
C PHE A 228 -7.52 14.47 3.59
N SER A 229 -6.41 13.74 3.55
CA SER A 229 -5.28 14.07 2.66
C SER A 229 -5.71 14.04 1.18
N GLN A 230 -6.49 13.04 0.78
CA GLN A 230 -7.01 12.94 -0.59
C GLN A 230 -8.03 14.05 -0.90
N GLU A 231 -8.97 14.33 0.01
CA GLU A 231 -9.97 15.37 -0.21
C GLU A 231 -9.30 16.76 -0.31
N LEU A 232 -8.33 17.08 0.56
CA LEU A 232 -7.54 18.32 0.46
C LEU A 232 -6.80 18.42 -0.88
N LYS A 233 -6.11 17.35 -1.30
CA LYS A 233 -5.42 17.30 -2.60
C LYS A 233 -6.39 17.50 -3.77
N SER A 234 -7.60 16.96 -3.68
CA SER A 234 -8.64 17.14 -4.70
C SER A 234 -9.11 18.60 -4.83
N GLN A 235 -8.99 19.39 -3.76
CA GLN A 235 -9.26 20.83 -3.73
C GLN A 235 -8.01 21.68 -4.02
N CYS A 236 -6.93 21.08 -4.51
CA CYS A 236 -5.63 21.72 -4.72
C CYS A 236 -5.03 22.35 -3.44
N LYS A 237 -5.43 21.89 -2.26
CA LYS A 237 -4.80 22.19 -0.97
C LYS A 237 -3.68 21.19 -0.67
N GLU A 238 -2.83 21.51 0.30
CA GLU A 238 -1.77 20.61 0.75
C GLU A 238 -2.37 19.46 1.57
N GLY A 239 -2.08 18.22 1.19
CA GLY A 239 -2.39 17.03 2.00
C GLY A 239 -1.13 16.46 2.65
N LEU A 240 -1.27 15.36 3.38
CA LEU A 240 -0.11 14.62 3.89
C LEU A 240 0.84 14.24 2.75
N ASP A 241 2.11 14.61 2.87
CA ASP A 241 3.15 14.29 1.88
C ASP A 241 3.30 12.77 1.73
N SER A 242 3.48 12.29 0.49
CA SER A 242 3.60 10.86 0.18
C SER A 242 4.86 10.21 0.76
N LYS A 243 5.85 10.99 1.21
CA LYS A 243 7.02 10.47 1.92
C LYS A 243 6.65 9.94 3.31
N TRP A 244 5.57 10.42 3.92
CA TRP A 244 5.07 9.89 5.18
C TRP A 244 4.37 8.57 4.96
N VAL A 245 4.80 7.56 5.70
CA VAL A 245 4.09 6.28 5.77
C VAL A 245 3.42 6.16 7.13
N ILE A 246 2.10 5.96 7.14
CA ILE A 246 1.28 5.92 8.36
C ILE A 246 1.28 4.50 8.91
N ALA A 247 1.56 4.35 10.20
CA ALA A 247 1.64 3.05 10.86
C ALA A 247 0.83 3.01 12.18
N PRO A 248 -0.33 2.34 12.18
CA PRO A 248 -1.06 1.99 13.39
C PRO A 248 -0.22 1.16 14.37
N ALA A 249 -0.07 1.64 15.59
CA ALA A 249 0.73 1.00 16.64
C ALA A 249 -0.12 0.21 17.64
N GLY A 250 -1.45 0.40 17.67
CA GLY A 250 -2.37 -0.26 18.58
C GLY A 250 -2.44 0.39 19.96
N GLY A 251 -2.44 1.73 19.99
CA GLY A 251 -2.56 2.57 21.18
C GLY A 251 -1.25 3.13 21.71
N ILE A 252 -1.35 4.17 22.54
CA ILE A 252 -0.21 4.96 23.06
C ILE A 252 0.87 4.15 23.79
N ASP A 253 0.49 3.10 24.53
CA ASP A 253 1.45 2.25 25.27
C ASP A 253 2.37 1.48 24.31
N LYS A 254 1.83 1.07 23.15
CA LYS A 254 2.59 0.38 22.12
C LYS A 254 3.43 1.36 21.31
N ILE A 255 2.98 2.60 21.12
CA ILE A 255 3.79 3.67 20.49
C ILE A 255 5.10 3.88 21.27
N GLY A 256 5.05 3.96 22.61
CA GLY A 256 6.27 4.09 23.42
C GLY A 256 7.24 2.90 23.28
N SER A 257 6.69 1.69 23.27
CA SER A 257 7.47 0.47 23.02
C SER A 257 8.10 0.47 21.62
N PHE A 258 7.36 0.98 20.64
CA PHE A 258 7.79 1.10 19.25
C PHE A 258 8.98 2.05 19.12
N ILE A 259 8.88 3.25 19.68
CA ILE A 259 9.96 4.25 19.66
C ILE A 259 11.22 3.68 20.31
N THR A 260 11.09 2.93 21.41
CA THR A 260 12.23 2.33 22.11
C THR A 260 12.94 1.26 21.26
N LEU A 261 12.18 0.42 20.55
CA LEU A 261 12.75 -0.67 19.73
C LEU A 261 13.42 -0.16 18.45
N PHE A 262 12.87 0.89 17.84
CA PHE A 262 13.24 1.33 16.50
C PHE A 262 13.97 2.68 16.46
N GLY A 263 14.05 3.39 17.59
CA GLY A 263 14.71 4.69 17.73
C GLY A 263 16.18 4.72 17.36
N CYS A 264 16.88 3.58 17.48
CA CYS A 264 18.30 3.46 17.12
C CYS A 264 18.58 3.52 15.61
N ASN A 265 17.56 3.38 14.74
CA ASN A 265 17.73 3.20 13.29
C ASN A 265 17.75 4.49 12.45
N LYS A 266 17.97 5.68 13.03
CA LYS A 266 17.88 6.99 12.31
C LYS A 266 16.53 7.18 11.59
N LEU A 267 15.46 6.56 12.08
CA LEU A 267 14.12 6.71 11.51
C LEU A 267 13.60 8.12 11.84
N HIS A 268 13.09 8.82 10.84
CA HIS A 268 12.41 10.09 11.04
C HIS A 268 10.96 9.83 11.45
N ILE A 269 10.74 9.69 12.76
CA ILE A 269 9.42 9.31 13.31
C ILE A 269 8.66 10.56 13.74
N ALA A 270 7.39 10.66 13.34
CA ALA A 270 6.39 11.51 13.95
C ALA A 270 5.29 10.65 14.58
N VAL A 271 4.60 11.19 15.58
CA VAL A 271 3.50 10.53 16.29
C VAL A 271 2.27 11.44 16.21
N PHE A 272 1.12 10.86 15.89
CA PHE A 272 -0.18 11.47 16.07
C PHE A 272 -1.04 10.56 16.95
N THR A 273 -1.60 11.10 18.04
CA THR A 273 -2.27 10.33 19.09
C THR A 273 -3.48 11.10 19.64
N ASP A 274 -4.43 10.39 20.23
CA ASP A 274 -5.53 10.99 20.97
C ASP A 274 -5.00 11.61 22.27
N PHE A 275 -5.79 12.48 22.89
CA PHE A 275 -5.43 13.13 24.14
C PHE A 275 -6.59 13.12 25.14
N HIS A 276 -6.35 12.48 26.28
CA HIS A 276 -7.22 12.54 27.45
C HIS A 276 -6.42 12.71 28.75
N ASP A 277 -7.04 13.20 29.82
CA ASP A 277 -6.35 13.51 31.08
C ASP A 277 -5.56 12.32 31.66
N GLY A 278 -6.06 11.09 31.47
CA GLY A 278 -5.36 9.86 31.85
C GLY A 278 -4.02 9.62 31.15
N ASP A 279 -3.83 10.16 29.94
CA ASP A 279 -2.66 9.93 29.08
C ASP A 279 -1.68 11.10 29.07
N LYS A 280 -1.99 12.19 29.77
CA LYS A 280 -1.11 13.36 29.95
C LYS A 280 0.33 12.97 30.30
N LYS A 281 0.50 12.02 31.22
CA LYS A 281 1.83 11.54 31.62
C LYS A 281 2.52 10.78 30.48
N LYS A 282 1.80 9.93 29.75
CA LYS A 282 2.35 9.13 28.65
C LYS A 282 2.77 10.02 27.48
N ILE A 283 1.90 10.94 27.06
CA ILE A 283 2.17 11.90 25.98
C ILE A 283 3.33 12.81 26.36
N ARG A 284 3.40 13.26 27.62
CA ARG A 284 4.54 14.03 28.10
C ARG A 284 5.83 13.22 28.03
N THR A 285 5.83 11.96 28.49
CA THR A 285 7.00 11.08 28.37
C THR A 285 7.42 10.88 26.91
N LEU A 286 6.48 10.76 25.97
CA LEU A 286 6.78 10.66 24.54
C LEU A 286 7.42 11.94 24.01
N ARG A 287 6.85 13.11 24.35
CA ARG A 287 7.38 14.44 23.98
C ARG A 287 8.76 14.72 24.57
N ASP A 288 9.01 14.24 25.79
CA ASP A 288 10.26 14.40 26.53
C ASP A 288 11.29 13.30 26.20
N SER A 289 10.93 12.29 25.38
CA SER A 289 11.84 11.19 25.03
C SER A 289 13.00 11.68 24.16
N GLU A 290 14.24 11.32 24.50
CA GLU A 290 15.43 11.71 23.73
C GLU A 290 15.50 11.05 22.34
N ILE A 291 14.67 10.03 22.12
CA ILE A 291 14.58 9.28 20.85
C ILE A 291 13.77 10.06 19.82
N LEU A 292 12.70 10.75 20.24
CA LEU A 292 11.94 11.62 19.36
C LEU A 292 12.53 13.03 19.44
N LYS A 293 12.79 13.64 18.28
CA LYS A 293 13.14 15.06 18.26
C LYS A 293 11.97 15.86 18.84
N LYS A 294 12.29 16.86 19.65
CA LYS A 294 11.29 17.76 20.23
C LYS A 294 10.43 18.36 19.11
N GLY A 295 9.10 18.23 19.23
CA GLY A 295 8.14 18.69 18.21
C GLY A 295 7.59 17.61 17.28
N HIS A 296 7.99 16.35 17.44
CA HIS A 296 7.53 15.23 16.60
C HIS A 296 6.27 14.51 17.11
N VAL A 297 5.69 14.96 18.21
CA VAL A 297 4.49 14.34 18.81
C VAL A 297 3.35 15.34 18.77
N PHE A 298 2.40 15.04 17.88
CA PHE A 298 1.15 15.76 17.70
C PHE A 298 0.03 14.98 18.38
N SER A 299 -0.97 15.70 18.85
CA SER A 299 -2.15 15.08 19.43
C SER A 299 -3.40 15.86 19.08
N ALA A 300 -4.54 15.17 19.05
CA ALA A 300 -5.77 15.70 18.46
C ALA A 300 -6.25 17.00 19.14
N GLU A 301 -5.98 17.21 20.43
CA GLU A 301 -6.36 18.40 21.21
C GLU A 301 -5.70 19.67 20.66
N MET A 302 -4.50 19.53 20.07
CA MET A 302 -3.78 20.65 19.46
C MET A 302 -4.54 21.26 18.27
N PHE A 303 -5.46 20.50 17.65
CA PHE A 303 -6.17 20.90 16.44
C PHE A 303 -7.69 20.97 16.63
N ALA A 304 -8.25 20.23 17.58
CA ALA A 304 -9.70 20.13 17.80
C ALA A 304 -10.32 21.31 18.59
N ASN A 305 -9.51 22.24 19.14
CA ASN A 305 -9.95 23.34 20.01
C ASN A 305 -10.67 22.86 21.31
N GLN A 306 -10.17 21.80 21.94
CA GLN A 306 -10.70 21.27 23.19
C GLN A 306 -9.58 20.67 24.04
N ASP A 307 -9.77 20.60 25.36
CA ASP A 307 -8.73 20.13 26.30
C ASP A 307 -8.48 18.61 26.21
N GLU A 308 -9.45 17.86 25.71
CA GLU A 308 -9.38 16.42 25.44
C GLU A 308 -10.02 16.17 24.08
N ALA A 309 -9.38 15.37 23.25
CA ALA A 309 -9.84 15.09 21.90
C ALA A 309 -9.30 13.76 21.40
N ASP A 310 -10.14 13.06 20.65
CA ASP A 310 -9.76 11.97 19.76
C ASP A 310 -9.65 12.50 18.32
N ILE A 311 -9.09 11.73 17.39
CA ILE A 311 -9.04 12.12 15.97
C ILE A 311 -10.44 12.47 15.41
N GLU A 312 -11.48 11.77 15.85
CA GLU A 312 -12.87 12.03 15.46
C GLU A 312 -13.36 13.41 15.88
N ASP A 313 -12.82 13.97 16.96
CA ASP A 313 -13.15 15.33 17.37
C ASP A 313 -12.57 16.39 16.42
N MET A 314 -11.52 16.06 15.64
CA MET A 314 -11.04 16.96 14.58
C MET A 314 -12.08 17.16 13.48
N PHE A 315 -13.02 16.23 13.29
CA PHE A 315 -14.16 16.45 12.38
C PHE A 315 -15.07 17.57 12.91
N GLY A 316 -15.14 17.74 14.22
CA GLY A 316 -16.21 18.47 14.87
C GLY A 316 -17.43 17.60 15.09
N ARG A 317 -18.12 17.84 16.21
CA ARG A 317 -19.22 16.98 16.67
C ARG A 317 -20.31 16.78 15.61
N SER A 318 -20.81 17.85 15.01
CA SER A 318 -21.92 17.77 14.02
C SER A 318 -21.54 16.92 12.83
N THR A 319 -20.34 17.14 12.27
CA THR A 319 -19.81 16.35 11.15
C THR A 319 -19.69 14.87 11.51
N TYR A 320 -19.11 14.55 12.67
CA TYR A 320 -18.88 13.17 13.07
C TYR A 320 -20.18 12.43 13.40
N ILE A 321 -21.13 13.04 14.12
CA ILE A 321 -22.40 12.37 14.40
C ILE A 321 -23.24 12.15 13.13
N THR A 322 -23.15 13.04 12.14
CA THR A 322 -23.79 12.81 10.82
C THR A 322 -23.15 11.61 10.13
N LEU A 323 -21.83 11.50 10.14
CA LEU A 323 -21.12 10.33 9.60
C LEU A 323 -21.58 9.02 10.27
N VAL A 324 -21.68 9.01 11.60
CA VAL A 324 -22.15 7.85 12.38
C VAL A 324 -23.61 7.52 12.07
N ASN A 325 -24.49 8.52 12.04
CA ASN A 325 -25.91 8.34 11.73
C ASN A 325 -26.10 7.72 10.34
N GLU A 326 -25.34 8.16 9.34
CA GLU A 326 -25.37 7.59 7.98
C GLU A 326 -24.79 6.16 7.96
N CYS A 327 -23.63 5.95 8.59
CA CYS A 327 -22.94 4.65 8.65
C CYS A 327 -23.84 3.54 9.20
N TYR A 328 -24.53 3.81 10.30
CA TYR A 328 -25.42 2.85 10.96
C TYR A 328 -26.89 2.98 10.53
N SER A 329 -27.18 3.85 9.54
CA SER A 329 -28.54 4.11 9.04
C SER A 329 -29.55 4.43 10.16
N LEU A 330 -29.12 5.19 11.17
CA LEU A 330 -29.93 5.54 12.35
C LEU A 330 -31.10 6.45 11.94
N LYS A 331 -32.32 6.17 12.43
CA LYS A 331 -33.54 6.94 12.09
C LYS A 331 -34.33 7.36 13.32
N GLY A 332 -34.99 8.52 13.22
CA GLY A 332 -35.91 9.02 14.25
C GLY A 332 -35.23 9.14 15.62
N SER A 333 -35.79 8.49 16.63
CA SER A 333 -35.26 8.52 18.01
C SER A 333 -33.90 7.83 18.18
N GLN A 334 -33.43 7.08 17.18
CA GLN A 334 -32.12 6.43 17.21
C GLN A 334 -30.98 7.39 16.85
N GLN A 335 -31.29 8.51 16.20
CA GLN A 335 -30.26 9.44 15.71
C GLN A 335 -29.59 10.20 16.85
N LEU A 336 -28.28 10.38 16.73
CA LEU A 336 -27.54 11.36 17.51
C LEU A 336 -27.99 12.76 17.06
N SER A 337 -28.49 13.56 18.00
CA SER A 337 -29.01 14.89 17.71
C SER A 337 -27.92 15.96 17.64
N ASP A 338 -28.16 17.03 16.88
CA ASP A 338 -27.25 18.18 16.81
C ASP A 338 -27.04 18.90 18.14
N LYS A 339 -27.99 18.78 19.09
CA LYS A 339 -27.84 19.34 20.43
C LYS A 339 -27.10 18.35 21.33
N LYS A 340 -25.90 18.74 21.77
CA LYS A 340 -25.11 17.97 22.73
C LYS A 340 -25.86 17.86 24.06
N PRO A 341 -26.11 16.65 24.58
CA PRO A 341 -26.70 16.48 25.91
C PRO A 341 -25.79 17.10 26.99
N SER A 342 -26.38 17.73 28.00
CA SER A 342 -25.62 18.45 29.04
C SER A 342 -24.71 17.56 29.89
N LYS A 343 -24.97 16.25 29.91
CA LYS A 343 -24.16 15.22 30.62
C LYS A 343 -23.27 14.41 29.67
N ALA A 344 -23.28 14.70 28.37
CA ALA A 344 -22.50 13.93 27.41
C ALA A 344 -20.99 14.11 27.67
N PRO A 345 -20.19 13.06 27.43
CA PRO A 345 -18.73 13.14 27.45
C PRO A 345 -18.18 14.29 26.60
N LYS A 346 -16.99 14.79 26.97
CA LYS A 346 -16.31 15.84 26.19
C LYS A 346 -15.99 15.36 24.77
N ARG A 347 -15.33 14.21 24.66
CA ARG A 347 -14.95 13.55 23.40
C ARG A 347 -16.15 12.97 22.69
N VAL A 348 -16.25 13.20 21.38
CA VAL A 348 -17.41 12.79 20.58
C VAL A 348 -17.56 11.27 20.52
N VAL A 349 -16.46 10.52 20.50
CA VAL A 349 -16.52 9.05 20.43
C VAL A 349 -17.11 8.45 21.70
N ALA A 350 -16.72 8.98 22.86
CA ALA A 350 -17.30 8.56 24.13
C ALA A 350 -18.80 8.87 24.20
N GLU A 351 -19.24 10.02 23.68
CA GLU A 351 -20.66 10.36 23.53
C GLU A 351 -21.40 9.37 22.63
N VAL A 352 -20.84 9.04 21.46
CA VAL A 352 -21.41 8.05 20.54
C VAL A 352 -21.52 6.68 21.22
N GLY A 353 -20.46 6.24 21.89
CA GLY A 353 -20.44 4.96 22.60
C GLY A 353 -21.50 4.89 23.72
N GLU A 354 -21.71 5.97 24.47
CA GLU A 354 -22.80 6.04 25.46
C GLU A 354 -24.18 5.97 24.82
N HIS A 355 -24.39 6.67 23.71
CA HIS A 355 -25.66 6.64 22.97
C HIS A 355 -25.98 5.25 22.44
N PHE A 356 -25.01 4.56 21.84
CA PHE A 356 -25.20 3.21 21.31
C PHE A 356 -25.56 2.18 22.39
N ARG A 357 -25.07 2.34 23.63
CA ARG A 357 -25.50 1.49 24.76
C ARG A 357 -26.98 1.65 25.12
N THR A 358 -27.64 2.71 24.68
CA THR A 358 -29.07 2.93 24.89
C THR A 358 -29.95 2.40 23.75
N LEU A 359 -29.35 2.01 22.63
CA LEU A 359 -30.05 1.53 21.46
C LEU A 359 -30.46 0.05 21.60
N SER A 360 -31.48 -0.36 20.84
CA SER A 360 -31.97 -1.74 20.82
C SER A 360 -30.94 -2.70 20.21
N ILE A 361 -31.01 -3.98 20.60
CA ILE A 361 -30.13 -5.08 20.15
C ILE A 361 -30.11 -5.27 18.62
N ASP A 362 -31.13 -4.78 17.90
CA ASP A 362 -31.20 -4.90 16.43
C ASP A 362 -30.20 -3.98 15.68
N ILE A 363 -29.54 -3.05 16.37
CA ILE A 363 -28.51 -2.18 15.79
C ILE A 363 -27.14 -2.77 16.09
N SER A 364 -26.27 -2.82 15.07
CA SER A 364 -24.88 -3.24 15.25
C SER A 364 -24.19 -2.44 16.34
N GLU A 365 -23.34 -3.11 17.13
CA GLU A 365 -22.54 -2.46 18.16
C GLU A 365 -21.64 -1.38 17.53
N PHE A 366 -21.41 -0.31 18.29
CA PHE A 366 -20.51 0.75 17.85
C PHE A 366 -19.07 0.27 17.95
N ASP A 367 -18.33 0.47 16.86
CA ASP A 367 -16.89 0.29 16.79
C ASP A 367 -16.26 1.50 16.10
N HIS A 368 -15.00 1.80 16.46
CA HIS A 368 -14.30 2.99 15.97
C HIS A 368 -13.96 2.91 14.47
N PHE A 369 -13.93 1.68 13.92
CA PHE A 369 -13.48 1.44 12.56
C PHE A 369 -14.61 1.57 11.53
N GLY A 370 -15.85 1.23 11.91
CA GLY A 370 -17.04 1.30 11.07
C GLY A 370 -17.24 2.66 10.38
N PRO A 371 -17.29 3.78 11.12
CA PRO A 371 -17.43 5.11 10.52
C PRO A 371 -16.27 5.50 9.59
N ALA A 372 -15.03 5.10 9.92
CA ALA A 372 -13.85 5.36 9.10
C ALA A 372 -13.89 4.63 7.77
N SER A 373 -14.24 3.34 7.81
CA SER A 373 -14.51 2.52 6.63
C SER A 373 -15.60 3.13 5.76
N PHE A 374 -16.74 3.45 6.37
CA PHE A 374 -17.90 3.97 5.65
C PHE A 374 -17.60 5.30 4.95
N LEU A 375 -16.85 6.19 5.59
CA LEU A 375 -16.39 7.47 5.01
C LEU A 375 -15.56 7.24 3.74
N VAL A 376 -14.62 6.30 3.80
CA VAL A 376 -13.74 5.95 2.68
C VAL A 376 -14.54 5.34 1.52
N GLU A 377 -15.40 4.37 1.83
CA GLU A 377 -16.23 3.66 0.83
C GLU A 377 -17.26 4.58 0.14
N ASN A 378 -17.82 5.55 0.87
CA ASN A 378 -18.93 6.39 0.40
C ASN A 378 -18.53 7.84 0.14
N SER A 379 -17.22 8.12 0.03
CA SER A 379 -16.63 9.47 -0.05
C SER A 379 -17.39 10.43 -0.96
N GLY A 380 -17.67 10.03 -2.21
CA GLY A 380 -18.32 10.88 -3.21
C GLY A 380 -19.77 11.27 -2.86
N MET A 381 -20.50 10.40 -2.16
CA MET A 381 -21.87 10.66 -1.71
C MET A 381 -21.87 11.44 -0.40
N ILE A 382 -21.12 10.96 0.59
CA ILE A 382 -21.23 11.43 1.96
C ILE A 382 -20.72 12.84 2.15
N LYS A 383 -19.69 13.26 1.41
CA LYS A 383 -19.10 14.59 1.57
C LYS A 383 -20.08 15.75 1.31
N LYS A 384 -21.15 15.51 0.54
CA LYS A 384 -22.21 16.49 0.30
C LYS A 384 -23.18 16.63 1.47
N ASN A 385 -23.24 15.61 2.33
CA ASN A 385 -24.17 15.52 3.45
C ASN A 385 -23.50 15.87 4.79
N LEU A 386 -22.16 15.87 4.85
CA LEU A 386 -21.42 16.19 6.06
C LEU A 386 -21.47 17.70 6.35
N PRO A 387 -22.11 18.13 7.44
CA PRO A 387 -22.17 19.55 7.80
C PRO A 387 -20.79 20.01 8.27
N HIS A 388 -20.46 21.29 8.09
CA HIS A 388 -19.20 21.90 8.56
C HIS A 388 -17.91 21.19 8.11
N LEU A 389 -17.94 20.44 7.01
CA LEU A 389 -16.78 19.66 6.53
C LEU A 389 -15.54 20.53 6.26
N GLU A 390 -15.71 21.79 5.82
CA GLU A 390 -14.58 22.71 5.63
C GLU A 390 -13.84 23.02 6.94
N GLU A 391 -14.54 23.09 8.08
CA GLU A 391 -13.87 23.29 9.38
C GLU A 391 -13.02 22.07 9.78
N ALA A 392 -13.50 20.87 9.45
CA ALA A 392 -12.71 19.65 9.61
C ALA A 392 -11.48 19.68 8.71
N LEU A 393 -11.67 19.96 7.42
CA LEU A 393 -10.58 20.06 6.43
C LEU A 393 -9.51 21.06 6.88
N ASP A 394 -9.89 22.22 7.43
CA ASP A 394 -8.95 23.22 7.95
C ASP A 394 -8.12 22.71 9.14
N ARG A 395 -8.68 21.85 10.00
CA ARG A 395 -7.94 21.25 11.12
C ARG A 395 -6.94 20.20 10.63
N PHE A 396 -7.35 19.37 9.67
CA PHE A 396 -6.45 18.38 9.04
C PHE A 396 -5.37 19.04 8.18
N ASP A 397 -5.68 20.12 7.47
CA ASP A 397 -4.70 20.93 6.71
C ASP A 397 -3.59 21.47 7.63
N LYS A 398 -3.96 21.98 8.83
CA LYS A 398 -2.98 22.40 9.84
C LYS A 398 -2.09 21.24 10.30
N LEU A 399 -2.69 20.09 10.62
CA LEU A 399 -1.94 18.88 11.02
C LEU A 399 -0.95 18.46 9.93
N PHE A 400 -1.40 18.39 8.67
CA PHE A 400 -0.55 17.97 7.56
C PHE A 400 0.59 18.95 7.29
N LYS A 401 0.36 20.26 7.40
CA LYS A 401 1.43 21.25 7.28
C LYS A 401 2.51 21.08 8.34
N GLU A 402 2.12 20.92 9.61
CA GLU A 402 3.06 20.67 10.70
C GLU A 402 3.86 19.37 10.49
N LEU A 403 3.20 18.29 10.08
CA LEU A 403 3.86 17.03 9.75
C LEU A 403 4.81 17.17 8.54
N ASN A 404 4.39 17.85 7.48
CA ASN A 404 5.21 18.03 6.29
C ASN A 404 6.43 18.93 6.54
N LEU A 405 6.35 19.88 7.49
CA LEU A 405 7.49 20.70 7.91
C LEU A 405 8.63 19.84 8.47
N LEU A 406 8.32 18.80 9.25
CA LEU A 406 9.35 17.91 9.80
C LEU A 406 10.15 17.18 8.70
N LEU A 407 9.55 16.94 7.53
CA LEU A 407 10.29 16.33 6.41
C LEU A 407 11.36 17.27 5.84
N LYS A 408 11.12 18.58 5.85
CA LYS A 408 12.08 19.59 5.36
C LYS A 408 13.28 19.67 6.30
N ASP A 409 13.02 19.64 7.60
CA ASP A 409 14.06 19.65 8.65
C ASP A 409 14.90 18.35 8.70
N ALA A 410 14.47 17.30 8.00
CA ALA A 410 15.17 16.02 7.89
C ALA A 410 16.04 15.89 6.63
N GLU A 411 15.93 16.84 5.69
CA GLU A 411 16.72 16.91 4.46
C GLU A 411 17.93 17.86 4.58
N GLU A 412 17.95 18.73 5.59
CA GLU A 412 19.13 19.48 6.07
C GLU A 412 19.97 18.66 7.06
#